data_AF-A0AA37RYL9-F1
#
_entry.id   AF-A0AA37RYL9-F1
#
_cell.length_a   1.000
_cell.length_b   1.000
_cell.length_c   1.000
_cell.angle_alpha   90.00
_cell.angle_beta   90.00
_cell.angle_gamma   90.00
#
_symmetry.space_group_name_H-M   'P 1'
#
loop_
_entity.id
_entity.type
_entity.pdbx_description
1 polymer ?
#
loop_
_entity_poly.entity_id
_entity_poly.type
_entity_poly.pdbx_seq_one_letter_code
_entity_poly.pdbx_strand_id
1 'polypeptide(L)'
;MQIELVPIILFICITTVIWGYFHFSAKAKAEQHKTIQKLIEAGQALSPELLEQLATTKKNDGMGDLFRGLLSVFMAVALYIFGMYGAEAKELAMIAMFPLAIGLAYLILYWLRSRKAQD
;
A
#
# COMPACT_ATOMS: atom_id res chain seq x y z
N MET A 1 13.06 14.11 31.50
CA MET A 1 12.44 12.77 31.45
C MET A 1 11.32 12.64 30.41
N GLN A 2 10.52 13.67 30.10
CA GLN A 2 9.45 13.53 29.09
C GLN A 2 9.92 13.53 27.62
N ILE A 3 11.11 14.06 27.32
CA ILE A 3 11.61 14.22 25.94
C ILE A 3 12.02 12.87 25.31
N GLU A 4 12.45 11.89 26.11
CA GLU A 4 12.91 10.58 25.61
C GLU A 4 11.75 9.63 25.23
N LEU A 5 10.55 9.81 25.79
CA LEU A 5 9.40 8.96 25.47
C LEU A 5 8.82 9.24 24.07
N VAL A 6 8.93 10.48 23.60
CA VAL A 6 8.36 10.92 22.31
C VAL A 6 8.86 10.08 21.13
N PRO A 7 10.18 9.87 20.92
CA PRO A 7 10.65 9.03 19.82
C PRO A 7 10.24 7.56 19.99
N ILE A 8 10.25 7.01 21.21
CA ILE A 8 9.88 5.61 21.48
C ILE A 8 8.43 5.34 21.10
N ILE A 9 7.51 6.22 21.53
CA ILE A 9 6.08 6.12 21.20
C ILE A 9 5.88 6.22 19.69
N LEU A 10 6.60 7.12 19.01
CA LEU A 10 6.50 7.29 17.57
C LEU A 10 6.88 6.00 16.81
N PHE A 11 7.98 5.34 17.20
CA PHE A 11 8.36 4.07 16.60
C PHE A 11 7.35 2.95 16.89
N ILE A 12 6.84 2.84 18.11
CA ILE A 12 5.82 1.83 18.47
C ILE A 12 4.54 2.02 17.65
N CYS A 13 4.08 3.26 17.47
CA CYS A 13 2.92 3.57 16.65
C CYS A 13 3.11 3.12 15.19
N ILE A 14 4.26 3.46 14.59
CA ILE A 14 4.58 3.05 13.21
C ILE A 14 4.62 1.53 13.09
N THR A 15 5.32 0.84 13.99
CA THR A 15 5.41 -0.63 13.97
C THR A 15 4.05 -1.28 14.14
N THR A 16 3.20 -0.76 15.02
CA THR A 16 1.85 -1.32 15.27
C THR A 16 0.94 -1.17 14.06
N VAL A 17 0.96 -0.02 13.38
CA VAL A 17 0.18 0.20 12.15
C VAL A 17 0.62 -0.74 11.03
N ILE A 18 1.93 -0.85 10.82
CA ILE A 18 2.50 -1.73 9.79
C ILE A 18 2.13 -3.19 10.10
N TRP A 19 2.36 -3.63 11.34
CA TRP A 19 2.03 -4.99 11.77
C TRP A 19 0.54 -5.29 11.62
N GLY A 20 -0.33 -4.38 12.03
CA GLY A 20 -1.77 -4.50 11.87
C GLY A 20 -2.17 -4.67 10.40
N TYR A 21 -1.65 -3.82 9.51
CA TYR A 21 -1.90 -3.93 8.08
C TYR A 21 -1.50 -5.31 7.52
N PHE A 22 -0.30 -5.79 7.86
CA PHE A 22 0.16 -7.12 7.43
C PHE A 22 -0.70 -8.25 8.01
N HIS A 23 -1.07 -8.16 9.30
CA HIS A 23 -1.88 -9.16 9.96
C HIS A 23 -3.28 -9.28 9.34
N PHE A 24 -3.97 -8.15 9.14
CA PHE A 24 -5.29 -8.14 8.52
C PHE A 24 -5.25 -8.56 7.04
N SER A 25 -4.22 -8.14 6.30
CA SER A 25 -4.01 -8.56 4.90
C SER A 25 -3.76 -10.07 4.79
N ALA A 26 -2.94 -10.63 5.68
CA ALA A 26 -2.69 -12.07 5.73
C ALA A 26 -3.96 -12.86 6.10
N LYS A 27 -4.73 -12.36 7.08
CA LYS A 27 -5.99 -12.98 7.50
C LYS A 27 -7.04 -12.97 6.38
N ALA A 28 -7.18 -11.86 5.67
CA ALA A 28 -8.12 -11.75 4.54
C ALA A 28 -7.81 -12.78 3.43
N LYS A 29 -6.54 -12.95 3.08
CA LYS A 29 -6.12 -13.96 2.09
C LYS A 29 -6.36 -15.39 2.59
N ALA A 30 -6.10 -15.66 3.86
CA ALA A 30 -6.34 -16.97 4.46
C ALA A 30 -7.83 -17.34 4.47
N GLU A 31 -8.72 -16.38 4.76
CA GLU A 31 -10.17 -16.60 4.72
C GLU A 31 -10.67 -16.86 3.30
N GLN A 32 -10.14 -16.17 2.29
CA GLN A 32 -10.46 -16.45 0.88
C GLN A 32 -10.09 -17.89 0.49
N HIS A 33 -8.90 -18.36 0.85
CA HIS A 33 -8.46 -19.73 0.56
C HIS A 33 -9.33 -20.78 1.27
N LYS A 34 -9.75 -20.51 2.53
CA LYS A 34 -10.64 -21.40 3.27
C LYS A 34 -12.03 -21.50 2.64
N THR A 35 -12.57 -20.39 2.12
CA THR A 35 -13.86 -20.41 1.41
C THR A 35 -13.77 -21.24 0.14
N ILE A 36 -12.68 -21.10 -0.62
CA ILE A 36 -12.44 -21.92 -1.83
C ILE A 36 -12.33 -23.40 -1.47
N GLN A 37 -11.57 -23.76 -0.43
CA GLN A 37 -11.47 -25.15 0.05
C GLN A 37 -12.82 -25.73 0.43
N LYS A 38 -13.64 -24.97 1.17
CA LYS A 38 -15.01 -25.40 1.54
C LYS A 38 -15.92 -25.60 0.34
N LEU A 39 -15.83 -24.76 -0.69
CA LEU A 39 -16.61 -24.91 -1.93
C LEU A 39 -16.21 -26.17 -2.71
N ILE A 40 -14.91 -26.51 -2.71
CA ILE A 40 -14.39 -27.75 -3.32
C ILE A 40 -14.86 -28.98 -2.52
N GLU A 41 -14.73 -28.95 -1.20
CA GLU A 41 -15.14 -30.04 -0.30
C GLU A 41 -16.67 -30.30 -0.35
N ALA A 42 -17.47 -29.26 -0.57
CA ALA A 42 -18.92 -29.38 -0.72
C ALA A 42 -19.36 -30.05 -2.04
N GLY A 43 -18.42 -30.45 -2.90
CA GLY A 43 -18.70 -31.11 -4.19
C GLY A 43 -19.42 -30.20 -5.20
N GLN A 44 -19.44 -28.89 -4.95
CA GLN A 44 -20.03 -27.93 -5.85
C GLN A 44 -19.08 -27.78 -7.04
N ALA A 45 -19.56 -28.12 -8.25
CA ALA A 45 -18.79 -27.89 -9.46
C ALA A 45 -18.52 -26.39 -9.57
N LEU A 46 -17.28 -25.98 -9.30
CA LEU A 46 -16.83 -24.63 -9.57
C LEU A 46 -17.08 -24.39 -11.06
N SER A 47 -17.90 -23.38 -11.39
CA SER A 47 -18.13 -23.05 -12.80
C SER A 47 -16.77 -22.78 -13.45
N PRO A 48 -16.55 -23.22 -14.70
CA PRO A 48 -15.30 -22.98 -15.42
C PRO A 48 -14.87 -21.50 -15.36
N GLU A 49 -15.84 -20.58 -15.38
CA GLU A 49 -15.67 -19.14 -15.23
C GLU A 49 -15.01 -18.73 -13.90
N LEU A 50 -15.37 -19.36 -12.78
CA LEU A 50 -14.76 -19.09 -11.46
C LEU A 50 -13.34 -19.65 -11.37
N LEU A 51 -13.10 -20.82 -11.96
CA LEU A 51 -11.75 -21.38 -12.08
C LEU A 51 -10.85 -20.48 -12.93
N GLU A 52 -11.38 -19.90 -14.00
CA GLU A 52 -10.67 -18.97 -14.86
C GLU A 52 -10.38 -17.64 -14.15
N GLN A 53 -11.32 -17.12 -13.34
CA GLN A 53 -11.09 -15.94 -12.49
C GLN A 53 -10.08 -16.18 -11.37
N LEU A 54 -9.96 -17.41 -10.87
CA LEU A 54 -8.96 -17.80 -9.87
C LEU A 54 -7.59 -18.06 -10.49
N ALA A 55 -7.55 -18.66 -11.68
CA ALA A 55 -6.33 -18.94 -12.42
C ALA A 55 -5.73 -17.66 -13.02
N THR A 56 -6.57 -16.71 -13.41
CA THR A 56 -6.15 -15.36 -13.76
C THR A 56 -5.77 -14.63 -12.47
N THR A 57 -4.49 -14.70 -12.10
CA THR A 57 -3.92 -13.80 -11.09
C THR A 57 -4.33 -12.40 -11.50
N LYS A 58 -5.27 -11.79 -10.75
CA LYS A 58 -5.90 -10.49 -11.03
C LYS A 58 -4.86 -9.60 -11.70
N LYS A 59 -5.00 -9.40 -13.02
CA LYS A 59 -4.05 -8.63 -13.81
C LYS A 59 -3.90 -7.30 -13.08
N ASN A 60 -2.72 -7.06 -12.50
CA ASN A 60 -2.50 -5.84 -11.74
C ASN A 60 -2.55 -4.70 -12.77
N ASP A 61 -3.73 -4.08 -12.87
CA ASP A 61 -4.08 -3.04 -13.84
C ASP A 61 -3.20 -1.78 -13.71
N GLY A 62 -2.31 -1.75 -12.72
CA GLY A 62 -1.41 -0.63 -12.44
C GLY A 62 -2.14 0.52 -11.75
N MET A 63 -3.47 0.53 -11.72
CA MET A 63 -4.26 1.60 -11.10
C MET A 63 -3.97 1.68 -9.61
N GLY A 64 -3.74 0.55 -8.96
CA GLY A 64 -3.29 0.50 -7.56
C GLY A 64 -1.95 1.19 -7.35
N ASP A 65 -1.01 1.06 -8.29
CA ASP A 65 0.31 1.70 -8.20
C ASP A 65 0.21 3.20 -8.53
N LEU A 66 -0.65 3.61 -9.47
CA LEU A 66 -0.93 5.02 -9.76
C LEU A 66 -1.48 5.75 -8.53
N PHE A 67 -2.51 5.20 -7.86
CA PHE A 67 -3.08 5.79 -6.66
C PHE A 67 -2.07 5.89 -5.51
N ARG A 68 -1.28 4.84 -5.29
CA ARG A 68 -0.22 4.83 -4.26
C ARG A 68 0.83 5.89 -4.55
N GLY A 69 1.25 6.01 -5.81
CA GLY A 69 2.20 7.01 -6.26
C GLY A 69 1.68 8.42 -6.03
N LEU A 70 0.48 8.71 -6.53
CA LEU A 70 -0.14 10.02 -6.44
C LEU A 70 -0.40 10.44 -4.98
N LEU A 71 -0.96 9.55 -4.18
CA LEU A 71 -1.21 9.80 -2.75
C LEU A 71 0.09 10.13 -2.01
N SER A 72 1.17 9.40 -2.28
CA SER A 72 2.46 9.62 -1.64
C SER A 72 3.10 10.95 -2.07
N VAL A 73 2.96 11.35 -3.33
CA VAL A 73 3.39 12.68 -3.81
C VAL A 73 2.62 13.80 -3.12
N PHE A 74 1.28 13.72 -3.06
CA PHE A 74 0.48 14.73 -2.37
C PHE A 74 0.77 14.80 -0.86
N MET A 75 1.01 13.64 -0.23
CA MET A 75 1.45 13.57 1.16
C MET A 75 2.78 14.33 1.35
N ALA A 76 3.75 14.12 0.47
CA ALA A 76 5.02 14.84 0.52
C ALA A 76 4.85 16.36 0.34
N VAL A 77 4.05 16.78 -0.63
CA VAL A 77 3.76 18.21 -0.86
C VAL A 77 3.11 18.83 0.36
N ALA A 78 2.13 18.16 0.97
CA ALA A 78 1.47 18.63 2.19
C ALA A 78 2.45 18.75 3.36
N LEU A 79 3.28 17.74 3.61
CA LEU A 79 4.29 17.75 4.68
C LEU A 79 5.35 18.83 4.46
N TYR A 80 5.77 19.04 3.21
CA TYR A 80 6.74 20.08 2.86
C TYR A 80 6.18 21.49 3.13
N ILE A 81 4.97 21.76 2.65
CA ILE A 81 4.28 23.05 2.86
C ILE A 81 4.03 23.28 4.36
N PHE A 82 3.54 22.26 5.07
CA PHE A 82 3.28 22.35 6.50
C PHE A 82 4.57 22.55 7.31
N GLY A 83 5.65 21.85 6.98
CA GLY A 83 6.96 22.02 7.61
C GLY A 83 7.53 23.41 7.38
N MET A 84 7.41 23.95 6.16
CA MET A 84 7.97 25.26 5.82
C MET A 84 7.16 26.44 6.37
N TYR A 85 5.83 26.39 6.26
CA TYR A 85 4.95 27.55 6.52
C TYR A 85 4.02 27.38 7.72
N GLY A 86 3.76 26.15 8.17
CA GLY A 86 2.81 25.86 9.25
C GLY A 86 3.47 25.76 10.62
N ALA A 87 4.50 24.92 10.72
CA ALA A 87 5.17 24.61 11.99
C ALA A 87 6.62 25.15 12.08
N GLU A 88 7.13 25.78 11.02
CA GLU A 88 8.54 26.18 10.85
C GLU A 88 9.57 25.06 11.15
N ALA A 89 9.13 23.80 11.03
CA ALA A 89 9.93 22.60 11.22
C ALA A 89 10.60 22.22 9.89
N LYS A 90 11.77 22.81 9.62
CA LYS A 90 12.55 22.53 8.39
C LYS A 90 12.91 21.05 8.26
N GLU A 91 13.13 20.37 9.37
CA GLU A 91 13.39 18.93 9.43
C GLU A 91 12.20 18.14 8.88
N LEU A 92 10.97 18.56 9.20
CA LEU A 92 9.76 17.93 8.68
C LEU A 92 9.62 18.14 7.16
N ALA A 93 9.98 19.33 6.67
CA ALA A 93 10.02 19.59 5.24
C ALA A 93 11.06 18.71 4.52
N MET A 94 12.21 18.44 5.13
CA MET A 94 13.22 17.51 4.58
C MET A 94 12.73 16.06 4.63
N ILE A 95 12.05 15.64 5.70
CA ILE A 95 11.46 14.30 5.82
C ILE A 95 10.37 14.07 4.75
N ALA A 96 9.74 15.12 4.23
CA ALA A 96 8.80 14.98 3.11
C ALA A 96 9.43 14.40 1.83
N MET A 97 10.77 14.40 1.69
CA MET A 97 11.45 13.77 0.55
C MET A 97 11.26 12.25 0.50
N PHE A 98 11.05 11.58 1.64
CA PHE A 98 10.81 10.14 1.69
C PHE A 98 9.51 9.74 0.96
N PRO A 99 8.32 10.26 1.34
CA PRO A 99 7.10 9.98 0.60
C PRO A 99 7.14 10.50 -0.85
N LEU A 100 7.92 11.55 -1.14
CA LEU A 100 8.10 12.01 -2.53
C LEU A 100 8.80 10.94 -3.37
N ALA A 101 9.94 10.41 -2.89
CA ALA A 101 10.70 9.38 -3.58
C ALA A 101 9.88 8.09 -3.77
N ILE A 102 9.13 7.67 -2.75
CA ILE A 102 8.21 6.52 -2.84
C ILE A 102 7.13 6.78 -3.88
N GLY A 103 6.55 7.97 -3.87
CA GLY A 103 5.51 8.37 -4.82
C GLY A 103 6.00 8.31 -6.26
N LEU A 104 7.17 8.91 -6.52
CA LEU A 104 7.81 8.88 -7.83
C LEU A 104 8.13 7.45 -8.28
N ALA A 105 8.61 6.58 -7.38
CA ALA A 105 8.88 5.18 -7.70
C ALA A 105 7.61 4.45 -8.19
N TYR A 106 6.48 4.62 -7.49
CA TYR A 106 5.20 4.04 -7.90
C TYR A 106 4.70 4.60 -9.25
N LEU A 107 4.85 5.90 -9.47
CA LEU A 107 4.46 6.55 -10.74
C LEU A 107 5.33 6.06 -11.91
N ILE A 108 6.63 5.89 -11.70
CA ILE A 108 7.56 5.32 -12.69
C ILE A 108 7.17 3.86 -12.99
N LEU A 109 6.89 3.05 -11.96
CA LEU A 109 6.45 1.67 -12.15
C LEU A 109 5.14 1.58 -12.92
N TYR A 110 4.17 2.45 -12.61
CA TYR A 110 2.92 2.55 -13.35
C TYR A 110 3.18 2.88 -14.82
N TRP A 111 4.00 3.89 -15.08
CA TRP A 111 4.32 4.33 -16.44
C TRP A 111 5.03 3.23 -17.25
N LEU A 112 6.01 2.53 -16.64
CA LEU A 112 6.71 1.41 -17.27
C LEU A 112 5.76 0.25 -17.61
N ARG A 113 4.79 -0.05 -16.73
CA ARG A 113 3.78 -1.09 -17.00
C ARG A 113 2.77 -0.66 -18.05
N SER A 114 2.34 0.60 -18.03
CA SER A 114 1.42 1.15 -19.03
C SER A 114 2.01 1.10 -20.44
N ARG A 115 3.34 1.20 -20.59
CA ARG A 115 4.03 1.03 -21.87
C ARG A 115 4.01 -0.42 -22.34
N LYS A 116 4.40 -1.37 -21.47
CA LYS A 116 4.40 -2.81 -21.79
C LYS A 116 3.01 -3.39 -22.09
N ALA A 117 1.94 -2.71 -21.74
CA ALA A 117 0.57 -3.13 -22.04
C ALA A 117 0.10 -2.70 -23.44
N GLN A 118 0.86 -1.85 -24.15
CA GLN A 118 0.55 -1.34 -25.49
C GLN A 118 1.31 -2.06 -26.62
N ASP A 119 2.39 -2.78 -26.28
CA ASP A 119 3.12 -3.69 -27.17
C ASP A 119 2.50 -5.10 -27.14
#